data_AF-T1AZL2-F1
#
_entry.id   AF-T1AZL2-F1
#
_cell.length_a   1.000
_cell.length_b   1.000
_cell.length_c   1.000
_cell.angle_alpha   90.00
_cell.angle_beta   90.00
_cell.angle_gamma   90.00
#
_symmetry.space_group_name_H-M   'P 1'
#
loop_
_entity.id
_entity.type
_entity.pdbx_description
1 polymer ?
#
loop_
_entity_poly.entity_id
_entity_poly.type
_entity_poly.pdbx_seq_one_letter_code
_entity_poly.pdbx_strand_id
1 'polypeptide(L)'
;CKRRAAQVIWFDFEALCGEQRAVADYIEIGRAHDAVLISAVPQFNVDREDPALRFVQMVDEFYDRQVKLVCSAAVPIIELYEGERLRAEFARGESRLIEMQSEDYLAREHHA
;
A
#
# COMPACT_ATOMS: atom_id res chain seq x y z
N CYS A 1 12.70 7.81 2.80
CA CYS A 1 12.25 7.64 1.40
C CYS A 1 13.48 7.47 0.51
N LYS A 2 13.37 6.70 -0.59
CA LYS A 2 14.45 6.50 -1.57
C LYS A 2 14.63 7.72 -2.46
N ARG A 3 13.52 8.28 -2.97
CA ARG A 3 13.48 9.49 -3.80
C ARG A 3 12.15 10.22 -3.57
N ARG A 4 12.14 11.52 -3.83
CA ARG A 4 10.95 12.37 -3.84
C ARG A 4 11.05 13.36 -5.00
N ALA A 5 9.95 13.57 -5.70
CA ALA A 5 9.82 14.58 -6.74
C ALA A 5 8.42 15.18 -6.66
N ALA A 6 8.28 16.50 -6.50
CA ALA A 6 7.01 17.22 -6.36
C ALA A 6 5.89 16.43 -5.63
N GLN A 7 5.01 15.75 -6.38
CA GLN A 7 3.84 15.01 -5.89
C GLN A 7 4.02 13.49 -5.80
N VAL A 8 5.26 13.00 -5.95
CA VAL A 8 5.59 11.59 -6.03
C VAL A 8 6.68 11.24 -5.01
N ILE A 9 6.46 10.17 -4.28
CA ILE A 9 7.42 9.66 -3.30
C ILE A 9 7.65 8.17 -3.45
N TRP A 10 8.89 7.73 -3.27
CA TRP A 10 9.27 6.34 -3.38
C TRP A 10 9.88 5.82 -2.06
N PHE A 11 9.40 4.67 -1.60
CA PHE A 11 9.90 3.93 -0.44
C PHE A 11 10.30 2.49 -0.80
N ASP A 12 11.21 1.93 0.01
CA ASP A 12 11.26 0.48 0.18
C ASP A 12 10.18 0.04 1.16
N PHE A 13 9.64 -1.17 0.97
CA PHE A 13 8.60 -1.72 1.83
C PHE A 13 9.02 -1.70 3.31
N GLU A 14 10.22 -2.16 3.63
CA GLU A 14 10.70 -2.22 5.02
C GLU A 14 10.74 -0.84 5.69
N ALA A 15 11.09 0.21 4.94
CA ALA A 15 11.10 1.58 5.47
C ALA A 15 9.69 2.13 5.72
N LEU A 16 8.66 1.61 5.03
CA LEU A 16 7.29 2.11 5.12
C LEU A 16 6.38 1.25 6.00
N CYS A 17 6.58 -0.06 6.02
CA CYS A 17 5.74 -1.03 6.72
C CYS A 17 6.55 -2.00 7.60
N GLY A 18 7.87 -2.04 7.50
CA GLY A 18 8.74 -2.86 8.37
C GLY A 18 8.95 -2.24 9.76
N GLU A 19 9.04 -0.92 9.84
CA GLU A 19 9.17 -0.17 11.09
C GLU A 19 7.82 0.10 11.78
N GLN A 20 7.85 0.51 13.05
CA GLN A 20 6.66 0.95 13.79
C GLN A 20 6.18 2.30 13.25
N ARG A 21 5.25 2.27 12.29
CA ARG A 21 4.50 3.44 11.83
C ARG A 21 3.08 3.41 12.34
N ALA A 22 2.52 4.57 12.62
CA ALA A 22 1.13 4.74 12.94
C ALA A 22 0.30 4.97 11.67
N VAL A 23 -0.99 4.68 11.71
CA VAL A 23 -1.91 4.96 10.58
C VAL A 23 -1.87 6.45 10.18
N ALA A 24 -1.68 7.35 11.15
CA ALA A 24 -1.52 8.78 10.92
C ALA A 24 -0.36 9.10 9.95
N ASP A 25 0.71 8.31 9.93
CA ASP A 25 1.82 8.52 8.99
C ASP A 25 1.37 8.26 7.55
N TYR A 26 0.52 7.26 7.31
CA TYR A 26 -0.01 6.95 5.98
C TYR A 26 -0.99 8.02 5.51
N ILE A 27 -1.78 8.57 6.43
CA ILE A 27 -2.67 9.71 6.15
C ILE A 27 -1.87 10.91 5.67
N GLU A 28 -0.81 11.28 6.39
CA GLU A 28 0.02 12.43 6.04
C GLU A 28 0.78 12.21 4.73
N ILE A 29 1.25 10.97 4.47
CA ILE A 29 1.87 10.63 3.18
C ILE A 29 0.87 10.82 2.03
N GLY A 30 -0.35 10.27 2.18
CA GLY A 30 -1.40 10.37 1.17
C GLY A 30 -1.79 11.82 0.89
N ARG A 31 -1.97 12.64 1.92
CA ARG A 31 -2.26 14.08 1.77
C ARG A 31 -1.20 14.85 1.01
N ALA A 32 0.06 14.49 1.20
CA ALA A 32 1.18 15.24 0.66
C ALA A 32 1.60 14.80 -0.75
N HIS A 33 1.08 13.68 -1.28
CA HIS A 33 1.56 13.09 -2.54
C HIS A 33 0.43 12.44 -3.33
N ASP A 34 0.28 12.81 -4.60
CA ASP A 34 -0.68 12.21 -5.53
C ASP A 34 -0.32 10.77 -5.93
N ALA A 35 0.97 10.41 -5.84
CA ALA A 35 1.45 9.07 -6.17
C ALA A 35 2.53 8.57 -5.21
N VAL A 36 2.42 7.30 -4.84
CA VAL A 36 3.36 6.61 -3.96
C VAL A 36 3.90 5.36 -4.66
N LEU A 37 5.23 5.23 -4.71
CA LEU A 37 5.92 4.05 -5.19
C LEU A 37 6.45 3.26 -4.01
N ILE A 38 6.29 1.94 -4.05
CA ILE A 38 6.83 1.02 -3.04
C ILE A 38 7.60 -0.09 -3.74
N SER A 39 8.82 -0.35 -3.28
CA SER A 39 9.61 -1.47 -3.81
C SER A 39 9.74 -2.60 -2.81
N ALA A 40 9.84 -3.81 -3.35
CA ALA A 40 10.14 -5.04 -2.62
C ALA A 40 9.11 -5.38 -1.54
N VAL A 41 7.81 -5.28 -1.89
CA VAL A 41 6.73 -5.83 -1.05
C VAL A 41 6.92 -7.35 -0.98
N PRO A 42 7.17 -7.93 0.21
CA PRO A 42 7.36 -9.36 0.37
C PRO A 42 6.01 -10.08 0.28
N GLN A 43 6.04 -11.41 0.16
CA GLN A 43 4.89 -12.23 0.54
C GLN A 43 4.75 -12.19 2.07
N PHE A 44 3.52 -12.04 2.54
CA PHE A 44 3.17 -12.00 3.96
C PHE A 44 2.80 -13.39 4.45
N ASN A 45 3.71 -14.00 5.20
CA ASN A 45 3.48 -15.24 5.93
C ASN A 45 3.18 -14.95 7.41
N VAL A 46 3.00 -16.01 8.20
CA VAL A 46 2.68 -15.94 9.64
C VAL A 46 3.69 -15.15 10.48
N ASP A 47 4.94 -15.03 10.03
CA ASP A 47 5.99 -14.27 10.74
C ASP A 47 5.97 -12.78 10.40
N ARG A 48 5.20 -12.38 9.38
CA ARG A 48 5.14 -11.00 8.86
C ARG A 48 3.78 -10.36 9.01
N GLU A 49 2.97 -10.86 9.94
CA GLU A 49 1.62 -10.41 10.19
C GLU A 49 1.49 -8.91 10.56
N ASP A 50 2.40 -8.37 11.37
CA ASP A 50 2.35 -6.96 11.76
C ASP A 50 2.66 -6.02 10.57
N PRO A 51 3.73 -6.25 9.76
CA PRO A 51 3.91 -5.58 8.49
C PRO A 51 2.74 -5.76 7.51
N ALA A 52 2.12 -6.94 7.50
CA ALA A 52 0.99 -7.26 6.64
C ALA A 52 -0.22 -6.39 6.98
N LEU A 53 -0.55 -6.26 8.27
CA LEU A 53 -1.61 -5.37 8.76
C LEU A 53 -1.34 -3.91 8.37
N ARG A 54 -0.10 -3.44 8.57
CA ARG A 54 0.29 -2.07 8.20
C ARG A 54 0.18 -1.82 6.70
N PHE A 55 0.52 -2.81 5.88
CA PHE A 55 0.35 -2.72 4.44
C PHE A 55 -1.12 -2.56 4.04
N VAL A 56 -2.02 -3.36 4.61
CA VAL A 56 -3.47 -3.24 4.33
C VAL A 56 -4.01 -1.89 4.80
N GLN A 57 -3.61 -1.43 5.99
CA GLN A 57 -4.02 -0.10 6.48
C GLN A 57 -3.55 1.02 5.55
N MET A 58 -2.30 0.96 5.08
CA MET A 58 -1.77 1.93 4.12
C MET A 58 -2.53 1.87 2.78
N VAL A 59 -2.82 0.67 2.26
CA VAL A 59 -3.63 0.51 1.04
C VAL A 59 -5.02 1.09 1.24
N ASP A 60 -5.65 0.86 2.39
CA ASP A 60 -6.97 1.40 2.70
C ASP A 60 -6.95 2.94 2.68
N GLU A 61 -5.99 3.57 3.36
CA GLU A 61 -5.86 5.04 3.40
C GLU A 61 -5.55 5.67 2.03
N PHE A 62 -4.72 5.02 1.22
CA PHE A 62 -4.39 5.47 -0.14
C PHE A 62 -5.57 5.31 -1.09
N TYR A 63 -6.29 4.19 -0.96
CA TYR A 63 -7.46 3.92 -1.77
C TYR A 63 -8.53 4.99 -1.55
N ASP A 64 -8.84 5.29 -0.28
CA ASP A 64 -9.89 6.24 0.11
C ASP A 64 -9.60 7.68 -0.38
N ARG A 65 -8.31 8.04 -0.47
CA ARG A 65 -7.86 9.35 -0.97
C ARG A 65 -7.60 9.39 -2.48
N GLN A 66 -7.71 8.28 -3.19
CA GLN A 66 -7.39 8.21 -4.61
C GLN A 66 -5.90 8.49 -4.92
N VAL A 67 -5.01 8.07 -4.00
CA VAL A 67 -3.56 8.09 -4.21
C VAL A 67 -3.18 6.99 -5.20
N LYS A 68 -2.35 7.34 -6.20
CA LYS A 68 -1.86 6.38 -7.18
C LYS A 68 -0.75 5.54 -6.56
N LEU A 69 -1.03 4.26 -6.32
CA LEU A 69 -0.06 3.32 -5.77
C LEU A 69 0.59 2.50 -6.88
N VAL A 70 1.93 2.51 -6.93
CA VAL A 70 2.70 1.58 -7.76
C VAL A 70 3.60 0.76 -6.83
N CYS A 71 3.48 -0.56 -6.86
CA CYS A 71 4.30 -1.43 -6.04
C CYS A 71 4.98 -2.54 -6.84
N SER A 72 6.21 -2.90 -6.47
CA SER A 72 6.80 -4.18 -6.86
C SER A 72 6.62 -5.19 -5.73
N ALA A 73 6.09 -6.37 -6.06
CA ALA A 73 5.81 -7.44 -5.11
C ALA A 73 6.55 -8.73 -5.49
N ALA A 74 6.89 -9.53 -4.48
CA ALA A 74 7.57 -10.83 -4.67
C ALA A 74 6.66 -11.88 -5.33
N VAL A 75 5.33 -11.72 -5.20
CA VAL A 75 4.30 -12.62 -5.71
C VAL A 75 3.11 -11.80 -6.26
N PRO A 76 2.23 -12.40 -7.08
CA PRO A 76 0.99 -11.75 -7.52
C PRO A 76 0.09 -11.32 -6.34
N ILE A 77 -0.80 -10.34 -6.58
CA ILE A 77 -1.66 -9.76 -5.54
C ILE A 77 -2.47 -10.82 -4.78
N ILE A 78 -3.05 -11.79 -5.51
CA ILE A 78 -3.89 -12.86 -4.93
C ILE A 78 -3.11 -13.85 -4.05
N GLU A 79 -1.78 -13.82 -4.11
CA GLU A 79 -0.86 -14.68 -3.36
C GLU A 79 -0.08 -13.88 -2.28
N LEU A 80 -0.33 -12.57 -2.15
CA LEU A 80 0.43 -11.70 -1.24
C LEU A 80 0.31 -12.12 0.22
N TYR A 81 -0.77 -12.77 0.64
CA TYR A 81 -0.98 -13.20 2.02
C TYR A 81 -1.24 -14.71 2.11
N GLU A 82 -0.40 -15.38 2.89
CA GLU A 82 -0.43 -16.83 3.15
C GLU A 82 -0.94 -17.15 4.57
N GLY A 83 -1.19 -16.13 5.40
CA GLY A 83 -1.71 -16.34 6.75
C GLY A 83 -3.23 -16.55 6.81
N GLU A 84 -3.72 -16.88 8.00
CA GLU A 84 -5.15 -17.06 8.28
C GLU A 84 -5.75 -15.89 9.08
N ARG A 85 -4.94 -15.23 9.91
CA ARG A 85 -5.40 -14.27 10.93
C ARG A 85 -6.00 -12.99 10.34
N LEU A 86 -5.43 -12.49 9.24
CA LEU A 86 -5.81 -11.25 8.57
C LEU A 86 -6.48 -11.52 7.21
N ARG A 87 -6.99 -12.74 6.99
CA ARG A 87 -7.49 -13.16 5.66
C ARG A 87 -8.60 -12.26 5.14
N ALA A 88 -9.50 -11.80 6.01
CA ALA A 88 -10.61 -10.94 5.63
C ALA A 88 -10.15 -9.52 5.25
N GLU A 89 -9.23 -8.96 6.03
CA GLU A 89 -8.61 -7.66 5.79
C GLU A 89 -7.79 -7.68 4.50
N PHE A 90 -7.01 -8.74 4.28
CA PHE A 90 -6.24 -8.91 3.06
C PHE A 90 -7.09 -9.12 1.83
N ALA A 91 -8.15 -9.94 1.89
CA ALA A 91 -9.04 -10.13 0.74
C ALA A 91 -9.68 -8.80 0.28
N ARG A 92 -10.01 -7.91 1.24
CA ARG A 92 -10.47 -6.55 0.95
C ARG A 92 -9.35 -5.70 0.34
N GLY A 93 -8.15 -5.74 0.92
CA GLY A 93 -6.97 -5.03 0.41
C GLY A 93 -6.60 -5.46 -1.02
N GLU A 94 -6.63 -6.76 -1.31
CA GLU A 94 -6.41 -7.35 -2.64
C GLU A 94 -7.42 -6.81 -3.66
N SER A 95 -8.71 -6.78 -3.30
CA SER A 95 -9.76 -6.23 -4.16
C SER A 95 -9.52 -4.75 -4.47
N ARG A 96 -9.11 -3.96 -3.47
CA ARG A 96 -8.74 -2.55 -3.66
C ARG A 96 -7.53 -2.40 -4.57
N LEU A 97 -6.47 -3.17 -4.36
CA LEU A 97 -5.27 -3.16 -5.21
C LEU A 97 -5.58 -3.54 -6.67
N ILE A 98 -6.53 -4.45 -6.88
CA ILE A 98 -7.02 -4.79 -8.23
C ILE A 98 -7.77 -3.62 -8.84
N GLU A 99 -8.70 -2.99 -8.10
CA GLU A 99 -9.42 -1.81 -8.60
C GLU A 99 -8.48 -0.65 -8.92
N MET A 100 -7.46 -0.42 -8.09
CA MET A 100 -6.46 0.64 -8.28
C MET A 100 -5.65 0.51 -9.58
N GLN A 101 -5.66 -0.66 -10.22
CA GLN A 101 -5.02 -0.88 -11.52
C GLN A 101 -5.94 -0.52 -12.71
N SER A 102 -7.23 -0.29 -12.48
CA SER A 102 -8.16 0.05 -13.56
C SER A 102 -7.89 1.44 -14.12
N GLU A 103 -8.16 1.62 -15.42
CA GLU A 103 -8.09 2.94 -16.08
C GLU A 103 -9.03 3.94 -15.39
N ASP A 104 -10.22 3.48 -15.00
CA ASP A 104 -11.21 4.29 -14.29
C ASP A 104 -10.66 4.84 -12.97
N TYR A 105 -9.93 4.04 -12.19
CA TYR A 105 -9.32 4.50 -10.95
C TYR A 105 -8.16 5.47 -11.22
N LEU A 106 -7.29 5.15 -12.19
CA LEU A 106 -6.12 5.98 -12.53
C LEU A 106 -6.50 7.35 -13.12
N ALA A 107 -7.70 7.46 -13.69
CA ALA A 107 -8.29 8.69 -14.20
C ALA A 107 -8.91 9.59 -13.12
N ARG A 108 -9.14 9.09 -11.89
CA ARG A 108 -9.69 9.91 -10.80
C ARG A 108 -8.68 10.97 -10.32
N GLU A 109 -9.19 12.12 -9.90
CA GLU A 109 -8.37 13.19 -9.31
C GLU A 109 -8.06 12.89 -7.84
N HIS A 110 -6.86 13.21 -7.38
CA HIS A 110 -6.48 12.95 -6.00
C HIS A 110 -7.34 13.77 -5.00
N HIS A 111 -7.83 13.12 -3.94
CA HIS A 111 -8.61 13.75 -2.86
C HIS A 111 -7.75 14.01 -1.61
N ALA A 112 -7.30 15.25 -1.46
CA ALA A 112 -6.48 15.73 -0.34
C ALA A 112 -7.27 15.93 0.97
#